data_AF-A0A2R5GIH8-F1
#
_entry.id   AF-A0A2R5GIH8-F1
#
_cell.length_a   1.000
_cell.length_b   1.000
_cell.length_c   1.000
_cell.angle_alpha   90.00
_cell.angle_beta   90.00
_cell.angle_gamma   90.00
#
_symmetry.space_group_name_H-M   'P 1'
#
loop_
_entity.id
_entity.type
_entity.pdbx_description
1 polymer ?
#
loop_
_entity_poly.entity_id
_entity_poly.type
_entity_poly.pdbx_seq_one_letter_code
_entity_poly.pdbx_strand_id
1 'polypeptide(L)'
;MAKKKKKQQQQQEQQQQQQQKGAKGKGKRRAEAAATERVRAPKRDLLDGRAPDLRAKGVSLPLVPPLDPDSTATAASATGAEVTGDDKNHHEVSVENAAAFLSHVKLDLERFAVLRDLIFAVPRCLSPEECAAWIAWGEKRGFASAKQASSAGFAFRDNGRISVHDPEVAAIIFQRLRGVVPAEIDGRKAVGCSPNIRLYRYATGQRFGKHIDESNFEQDLDAWSEFTLLFYLNDEGLDGGETVFYSGNTGTKEALRVPPAQGLALLHWHGDRCLVHEGANVRAGVKYLLRSDVLLLYTQLLPDVFSSRLPVPLVISVGNVSVGGTGKTPMVEFIGRTLANGNEPKSFGSDCMILMRGYGRDEEFELKANLPAAKIVAGSNRAQLAQEALCESATSSDNVSTIILDDGLQHFQLKRDLNVVMVNALRGCAGAYAHTLPYGALREPWASGLARADAVVLHHATSVSAQGLVALRDALAKIQPDLRFFASEMRPVSLYQGEMPSRIICLTGVGCPESVERMAQRVFARGGKTPEIEMCVFGDHHACG
;
A
#
# COMPACT_ATOMS: atom_id res chain seq x y z
N MET A 1 -14.50 -2.26 -62.16
CA MET A 1 -14.27 -3.44 -61.29
C MET A 1 -13.36 -3.18 -60.07
N ALA A 2 -12.32 -2.35 -60.16
CA ALA A 2 -11.39 -2.09 -59.04
C ALA A 2 -12.03 -1.44 -57.78
N LYS A 3 -12.98 -0.51 -57.94
CA LYS A 3 -13.68 0.13 -56.80
C LYS A 3 -14.57 -0.84 -56.00
N LYS A 4 -15.09 -1.89 -56.64
CA LYS A 4 -15.96 -2.90 -55.99
C LYS A 4 -15.14 -3.87 -55.14
N LYS A 5 -13.95 -4.25 -55.60
CA LYS A 5 -12.98 -5.07 -54.83
C LYS A 5 -12.47 -4.33 -53.59
N LYS A 6 -12.15 -3.03 -53.70
CA LYS A 6 -11.65 -2.24 -52.57
C LYS A 6 -12.69 -2.08 -51.44
N LYS A 7 -13.97 -2.00 -51.79
CA LYS A 7 -15.09 -1.91 -50.82
C LYS A 7 -15.36 -3.25 -50.12
N GLN A 8 -15.20 -4.38 -50.82
CA GLN A 8 -15.28 -5.72 -50.21
C GLN A 8 -14.14 -5.99 -49.24
N GLN A 9 -12.93 -5.53 -49.57
CA GLN A 9 -11.75 -5.72 -48.71
C GLN A 9 -11.86 -4.93 -47.40
N GLN A 10 -12.34 -3.68 -47.46
CA GLN A 10 -12.61 -2.88 -46.25
C GLN A 10 -13.72 -3.48 -45.36
N GLN A 11 -14.75 -4.10 -45.95
CA GLN A 11 -15.79 -4.77 -45.17
C GLN A 11 -15.28 -6.04 -44.47
N GLN A 12 -14.37 -6.79 -45.10
CA GLN A 12 -13.74 -7.95 -44.47
C GLN A 12 -12.81 -7.56 -43.32
N GLU A 13 -12.03 -6.49 -43.48
CA GLU A 13 -11.15 -5.97 -42.41
C GLU A 13 -11.95 -5.47 -41.20
N GLN A 14 -13.08 -4.79 -41.42
CA GLN A 14 -13.96 -4.35 -40.33
C GLN A 14 -14.61 -5.53 -39.59
N GLN A 15 -15.01 -6.59 -40.30
CA GLN A 15 -15.54 -7.80 -39.65
C GLN A 15 -14.47 -8.54 -38.84
N GLN A 16 -13.23 -8.63 -39.33
CA GLN A 16 -12.14 -9.24 -38.58
C GLN A 16 -11.77 -8.42 -37.32
N GLN A 17 -11.79 -7.09 -37.40
CA GLN A 17 -11.55 -6.23 -36.23
C GLN A 17 -12.67 -6.34 -35.18
N GLN A 18 -13.94 -6.51 -35.58
CA GLN A 18 -15.03 -6.75 -34.64
C GLN A 18 -14.95 -8.12 -33.96
N GLN A 19 -14.54 -9.17 -34.69
CA GLN A 19 -14.34 -10.51 -34.12
C GLN A 19 -13.16 -10.55 -33.14
N GLN A 20 -12.05 -9.84 -33.43
CA GLN A 20 -10.92 -9.73 -32.50
C GLN A 20 -11.25 -8.93 -31.23
N LYS A 21 -12.10 -7.90 -31.32
CA LYS A 21 -12.60 -7.15 -30.15
C LYS A 21 -13.52 -8.01 -29.26
N GLY A 22 -14.35 -8.87 -29.85
CA GLY A 22 -15.19 -9.83 -29.13
C GLY A 22 -14.39 -10.92 -28.39
N ALA A 23 -13.29 -11.39 -28.98
CA ALA A 23 -12.39 -12.38 -28.36
C ALA A 23 -11.59 -11.78 -27.18
N LYS A 24 -11.09 -10.53 -27.32
CA LYS A 24 -10.41 -9.81 -26.23
C LYS A 24 -11.35 -9.48 -25.05
N GLY A 25 -12.63 -9.17 -25.31
CA GLY A 25 -13.63 -8.93 -24.28
C GLY A 25 -14.03 -10.18 -23.48
N LYS A 26 -14.08 -11.36 -24.14
CA LYS A 26 -14.35 -12.65 -23.47
C LYS A 26 -13.16 -13.17 -22.66
N GLY A 27 -11.93 -12.93 -23.12
CA GLY A 27 -10.71 -13.25 -22.36
C GLY A 27 -10.54 -12.42 -21.09
N LYS A 28 -10.87 -11.12 -21.15
CA LYS A 28 -10.77 -10.20 -20.00
C LYS A 28 -11.79 -10.53 -18.90
N ARG A 29 -13.03 -10.86 -19.27
CA ARG A 29 -14.07 -11.32 -18.32
C ARG A 29 -13.78 -12.69 -17.68
N ARG A 30 -13.06 -13.59 -18.39
CA ARG A 30 -12.62 -14.88 -17.84
C ARG A 30 -11.43 -14.73 -16.89
N ALA A 31 -10.53 -13.77 -17.14
CA ALA A 31 -9.42 -13.45 -16.25
C ALA A 31 -9.88 -12.73 -14.97
N GLU A 32 -10.86 -11.82 -15.08
CA GLU A 32 -11.50 -11.18 -13.91
C GLU A 32 -12.26 -12.20 -13.06
N ALA A 33 -13.04 -13.12 -13.66
CA ALA A 33 -13.73 -14.17 -12.91
C ALA A 33 -12.77 -15.18 -12.24
N ALA A 34 -11.64 -15.52 -12.87
CA ALA A 34 -10.66 -16.44 -12.31
C ALA A 34 -9.81 -15.84 -11.17
N ALA A 35 -9.65 -14.51 -11.12
CA ALA A 35 -9.00 -13.81 -10.03
C ALA A 35 -9.88 -13.75 -8.76
N THR A 36 -11.19 -13.65 -8.92
CA THR A 36 -12.15 -13.65 -7.80
C THR A 36 -12.43 -15.05 -7.23
N GLU A 37 -12.20 -16.12 -7.99
CA GLU A 37 -12.60 -17.49 -7.61
C GLU A 37 -11.55 -18.26 -6.80
N ARG A 38 -10.29 -17.78 -6.70
CA ARG A 38 -9.17 -18.54 -6.12
C ARG A 38 -8.68 -18.13 -4.72
N VAL A 39 -9.41 -17.27 -4.01
CA VAL A 39 -9.21 -17.04 -2.56
C VAL A 39 -10.45 -17.45 -1.78
N ARG A 40 -11.01 -18.64 -2.06
CA ARG A 40 -11.89 -19.29 -1.09
C ARG A 40 -11.01 -20.03 -0.09
N ALA A 41 -10.75 -19.40 1.06
CA ALA A 41 -10.31 -20.14 2.24
C ALA A 41 -11.31 -21.29 2.49
N PRO A 42 -10.85 -22.49 2.89
CA PRO A 42 -11.74 -23.62 3.13
C PRO A 42 -12.80 -23.22 4.16
N LYS A 43 -14.08 -23.36 3.79
CA LYS A 43 -15.22 -23.18 4.71
C LYS A 43 -15.07 -24.18 5.85
N ARG A 44 -14.50 -23.74 6.97
CA ARG A 44 -14.57 -24.46 8.24
C ARG A 44 -15.90 -24.08 8.90
N ASP A 45 -16.75 -25.07 9.14
CA ASP A 45 -17.93 -24.94 10.00
C ASP A 45 -17.48 -24.48 11.39
N LEU A 46 -17.65 -23.19 11.68
CA LEU A 46 -17.10 -22.51 12.86
C LEU A 46 -18.13 -22.29 13.99
N LEU A 47 -19.33 -22.87 13.91
CA LEU A 47 -20.48 -22.44 14.72
C LEU A 47 -21.14 -23.49 15.62
N ASP A 48 -20.50 -24.61 15.91
CA ASP A 48 -21.02 -25.57 16.91
C ASP A 48 -20.47 -25.26 18.31
N GLY A 49 -21.16 -24.35 19.01
CA GLY A 49 -20.99 -24.14 20.45
C GLY A 49 -21.76 -22.89 20.92
N ARG A 50 -22.67 -23.07 21.90
CA ARG A 50 -23.46 -21.96 22.48
C ARG A 50 -22.56 -20.84 23.01
N ALA A 51 -22.90 -19.60 22.67
CA ALA A 51 -22.31 -18.40 23.26
C ALA A 51 -22.69 -18.28 24.74
N PRO A 52 -21.79 -17.81 25.62
CA PRO A 52 -22.10 -17.56 27.03
C PRO A 52 -23.04 -16.35 27.16
N ASP A 53 -24.03 -16.47 28.04
CA ASP A 53 -24.96 -15.40 28.41
C ASP A 53 -24.21 -14.32 29.20
N LEU A 54 -24.04 -13.13 28.60
CA LEU A 54 -23.36 -11.98 29.21
C LEU A 54 -24.17 -11.35 30.36
N ARG A 55 -25.43 -11.75 30.60
CA ARG A 55 -26.16 -11.37 31.83
C ARG A 55 -25.74 -12.20 33.05
N ALA A 56 -25.17 -13.39 32.86
CA ALA A 56 -24.88 -14.32 33.95
C ALA A 56 -23.53 -14.10 34.64
N LYS A 57 -22.71 -13.13 34.22
CA LYS A 57 -21.37 -12.86 34.78
C LYS A 57 -21.24 -11.59 35.65
N GLY A 58 -22.34 -10.92 36.00
CA GLY A 58 -22.33 -9.92 37.08
C GLY A 58 -21.27 -8.83 36.97
N VAL A 59 -20.99 -8.32 35.75
CA VAL A 59 -20.13 -7.14 35.58
C VAL A 59 -20.97 -5.91 35.94
N SER A 60 -21.02 -5.56 37.23
CA SER A 60 -21.47 -4.25 37.67
C SER A 60 -20.39 -3.23 37.29
N LEU A 61 -20.72 -2.31 36.38
CA LEU A 61 -19.95 -1.09 36.18
C LEU A 61 -19.94 -0.32 37.51
N PRO A 62 -18.78 0.07 38.07
CA PRO A 62 -18.76 0.85 39.30
C PRO A 62 -19.33 2.25 39.04
N LEU A 63 -20.35 2.64 39.81
CA LEU A 63 -20.81 4.02 39.93
C LEU A 63 -19.75 4.83 40.67
N VAL A 64 -19.26 5.90 40.07
CA VAL A 64 -18.33 6.87 40.70
C VAL A 64 -19.14 8.11 41.13
N PRO A 65 -18.89 8.70 42.32
CA PRO A 65 -19.64 9.86 42.81
C PRO A 65 -19.28 11.15 42.06
N PRO A 66 -20.14 12.19 42.11
CA PRO A 66 -19.90 13.45 41.41
C PRO A 66 -18.70 14.21 41.98
N LEU A 67 -17.87 14.75 41.08
CA LEU A 67 -16.77 15.67 41.40
C LEU A 67 -17.27 17.12 41.30
N ASP A 68 -16.83 17.93 42.28
CA ASP A 68 -17.20 19.33 42.50
C ASP A 68 -16.93 20.25 41.29
N PRO A 69 -17.85 21.19 40.98
CA PRO A 69 -17.68 22.15 39.90
C PRO A 69 -17.04 23.44 40.42
N ASP A 70 -15.72 23.51 40.50
CA ASP A 70 -15.04 24.81 40.61
C ASP A 70 -13.59 24.75 40.10
N SER A 71 -13.43 24.96 38.80
CA SER A 71 -12.24 25.67 38.27
C SER A 71 -12.57 26.21 36.87
N THR A 72 -12.97 27.48 36.85
CA THR A 72 -13.16 28.27 35.64
C THR A 72 -11.82 28.62 35.00
N ALA A 73 -11.69 28.39 33.70
CA ALA A 73 -10.68 29.05 32.87
C ALA A 73 -11.31 29.45 31.52
N THR A 74 -11.34 30.76 31.33
CA THR A 74 -12.02 31.56 30.31
C THR A 74 -11.50 31.36 28.90
N ALA A 75 -12.42 31.13 27.94
CA ALA A 75 -12.17 31.18 26.51
C ALA A 75 -12.31 32.61 25.96
N ALA A 76 -11.32 33.08 25.21
CA ALA A 76 -11.37 34.34 24.48
C ALA A 76 -12.01 34.14 23.10
N SER A 77 -12.91 35.06 22.74
CA SER A 77 -13.67 35.09 21.51
C SER A 77 -12.85 35.60 20.32
N ALA A 78 -13.14 35.08 19.13
CA ALA A 78 -12.87 35.78 17.88
C ALA A 78 -14.00 35.47 16.88
N THR A 79 -14.75 36.54 16.57
CA THR A 79 -15.70 36.76 15.47
C THR A 79 -15.07 36.35 14.12
N GLY A 80 -15.73 35.68 13.18
CA GLY A 80 -17.00 36.04 12.53
C GLY A 80 -16.70 36.53 11.10
N ALA A 81 -16.94 35.70 10.09
CA ALA A 81 -17.07 36.13 8.69
C ALA A 81 -17.88 35.08 7.88
N GLU A 82 -19.07 35.48 7.45
CA GLU A 82 -19.91 34.76 6.51
C GLU A 82 -19.31 34.85 5.09
N VAL A 83 -19.33 33.75 4.34
CA VAL A 83 -19.18 33.79 2.88
C VAL A 83 -20.23 32.88 2.25
N THR A 84 -21.12 33.52 1.50
CA THR A 84 -22.13 32.96 0.60
C THR A 84 -21.49 32.44 -0.70
N GLY A 85 -22.03 31.36 -1.26
CA GLY A 85 -21.90 31.08 -2.70
C GLY A 85 -21.60 29.62 -3.05
N ASP A 86 -22.53 29.03 -3.79
CA ASP A 86 -22.44 27.72 -4.46
C ASP A 86 -21.10 27.47 -5.16
N ASP A 87 -20.47 26.31 -4.92
CA ASP A 87 -19.68 25.65 -5.96
C ASP A 87 -19.50 24.15 -5.75
N LYS A 88 -19.74 23.39 -6.83
CA LYS A 88 -19.67 21.92 -6.90
C LYS A 88 -18.23 21.44 -7.10
N ASN A 89 -17.39 21.59 -6.08
CA ASN A 89 -16.09 20.92 -6.01
C ASN A 89 -16.01 20.09 -4.72
N HIS A 90 -15.59 18.82 -4.85
CA HIS A 90 -15.08 18.02 -3.74
C HIS A 90 -13.76 18.64 -3.26
N HIS A 91 -13.83 19.80 -2.59
CA HIS A 91 -12.72 20.29 -1.80
C HIS A 91 -12.61 19.44 -0.53
N GLU A 92 -11.40 18.95 -0.27
CA GLU A 92 -11.01 18.30 0.98
C GLU A 92 -11.43 19.18 2.15
N VAL A 93 -12.38 18.67 2.94
CA VAL A 93 -12.76 19.30 4.19
C VAL A 93 -12.20 18.46 5.32
N SER A 94 -11.18 18.97 6.00
CA SER A 94 -10.61 18.38 7.21
C SER A 94 -11.44 18.74 8.45
N VAL A 95 -11.22 18.01 9.53
CA VAL A 95 -11.72 18.36 10.85
C VAL A 95 -10.81 19.46 11.39
N GLU A 96 -11.29 20.71 11.37
CA GLU A 96 -10.57 21.84 11.97
C GLU A 96 -10.18 21.49 13.42
N ASN A 97 -8.88 21.49 13.72
CA ASN A 97 -8.31 21.25 15.06
C ASN A 97 -8.50 19.79 15.58
N ALA A 98 -8.07 18.79 14.81
CA ALA A 98 -8.14 17.36 15.14
C ALA A 98 -7.70 16.97 16.57
N ALA A 99 -6.68 17.66 17.11
CA ALA A 99 -6.19 17.44 18.48
C ALA A 99 -7.20 17.82 19.58
N ALA A 100 -8.18 18.67 19.28
CA ALA A 100 -9.24 19.05 20.22
C ALA A 100 -10.29 17.94 20.43
N PHE A 101 -10.40 17.00 19.49
CA PHE A 101 -11.39 15.91 19.52
C PHE A 101 -10.86 14.64 20.18
N LEU A 102 -9.54 14.52 20.33
CA LEU A 102 -8.86 13.36 20.87
C LEU A 102 -7.69 13.85 21.72
N SER A 103 -7.95 14.06 23.01
CA SER A 103 -6.95 14.43 23.99
C SER A 103 -5.81 13.38 24.06
N HIS A 104 -4.59 13.81 24.38
CA HIS A 104 -3.46 12.90 24.61
C HIS A 104 -3.56 12.11 25.93
N VAL A 105 -4.75 12.06 26.55
CA VAL A 105 -4.98 11.36 27.80
C VAL A 105 -4.74 9.87 27.57
N LYS A 106 -3.80 9.31 28.33
CA LYS A 106 -3.48 7.89 28.32
C LYS A 106 -4.62 7.14 29.02
N LEU A 107 -5.55 6.63 28.23
CA LEU A 107 -6.65 5.80 28.72
C LEU A 107 -6.13 4.38 28.96
N ASP A 108 -6.52 3.77 30.08
CA ASP A 108 -6.21 2.36 30.36
C ASP A 108 -7.20 1.49 29.58
N LEU A 109 -6.79 1.10 28.38
CA LEU A 109 -7.61 0.40 27.41
C LEU A 109 -7.42 -1.11 27.57
N GLU A 110 -8.48 -1.79 27.98
CA GLU A 110 -8.53 -3.25 27.98
C GLU A 110 -9.35 -3.75 26.80
N ARG A 111 -8.81 -4.73 26.08
CA ARG A 111 -9.53 -5.45 25.03
C ARG A 111 -10.11 -6.73 25.60
N PHE A 112 -11.37 -6.98 25.28
CA PHE A 112 -11.93 -8.31 25.43
C PHE A 112 -12.59 -8.76 24.12
N ALA A 113 -12.33 -10.03 23.78
CA ALA A 113 -13.02 -10.70 22.69
C ALA A 113 -14.49 -10.86 23.09
N VAL A 114 -15.38 -10.21 22.35
CA VAL A 114 -16.83 -10.32 22.58
C VAL A 114 -17.37 -11.57 21.87
N LEU A 115 -16.72 -12.00 20.77
CA LEU A 115 -17.01 -13.26 20.10
C LEU A 115 -15.76 -13.82 19.37
N ARG A 116 -15.18 -14.91 19.90
CA ARG A 116 -14.14 -15.80 19.31
C ARG A 116 -13.27 -15.14 18.22
N ASP A 117 -12.50 -14.12 18.59
CA ASP A 117 -11.56 -13.38 17.73
C ASP A 117 -12.15 -12.66 16.48
N LEU A 118 -13.48 -12.58 16.40
CA LEU A 118 -14.19 -11.90 15.32
C LEU A 118 -14.65 -10.49 15.68
N ILE A 119 -14.95 -10.24 16.96
CA ILE A 119 -15.48 -8.97 17.46
C ILE A 119 -14.77 -8.62 18.77
N PHE A 120 -14.28 -7.39 18.86
CA PHE A 120 -13.55 -6.86 20.01
C PHE A 120 -14.16 -5.56 20.49
N ALA A 121 -14.25 -5.40 21.80
CA ALA A 121 -14.69 -4.17 22.45
C ALA A 121 -13.52 -3.54 23.21
N VAL A 122 -13.47 -2.21 23.16
CA VAL A 122 -12.50 -1.37 23.86
C VAL A 122 -13.29 -0.28 24.59
N PRO A 123 -13.70 -0.51 25.86
CA PRO A 123 -14.42 0.49 26.63
C PRO A 123 -13.55 1.71 26.91
N ARG A 124 -14.19 2.86 27.14
CA ARG A 124 -13.50 4.13 27.49
C ARG A 124 -12.40 4.47 26.46
N CYS A 125 -12.64 4.19 25.19
CA CYS A 125 -11.73 4.55 24.12
C CYS A 125 -11.84 6.04 23.74
N LEU A 126 -13.00 6.65 23.99
CA LEU A 126 -13.21 8.09 23.98
C LEU A 126 -13.74 8.54 25.36
N SER A 127 -13.36 9.74 25.80
CA SER A 127 -13.95 10.35 26.99
C SER A 127 -15.35 10.94 26.68
N PRO A 128 -16.20 11.17 27.69
CA PRO A 128 -17.49 11.84 27.50
C PRO A 128 -17.37 13.21 26.83
N GLU A 129 -16.31 13.97 27.13
CA GLU A 129 -16.04 15.29 26.54
C GLU A 129 -15.69 15.17 25.05
N GLU A 130 -14.85 14.18 24.69
CA GLU A 130 -14.50 13.89 23.30
C GLU A 130 -15.75 13.46 22.50
N CYS A 131 -16.58 12.60 23.10
CA CYS A 131 -17.85 12.20 22.51
C CYS A 131 -18.78 13.41 22.27
N ALA A 132 -18.93 14.29 23.26
CA ALA A 132 -19.73 15.50 23.15
C ALA A 132 -19.18 16.46 22.08
N ALA A 133 -17.86 16.60 21.97
CA ALA A 133 -17.22 17.42 20.95
C ALA A 133 -17.54 16.92 19.53
N TRP A 134 -17.42 15.61 19.28
CA TRP A 134 -17.79 15.00 17.99
C TRP A 134 -19.26 15.22 17.64
N ILE A 135 -20.16 15.07 18.62
CA ILE A 135 -21.60 15.30 18.41
C ILE A 135 -21.86 16.77 18.06
N ALA A 136 -21.32 17.71 18.83
CA ALA A 136 -21.48 19.14 18.62
C ALA A 136 -20.94 19.60 17.25
N TRP A 137 -19.78 19.08 16.85
CA TRP A 137 -19.20 19.35 15.54
C TRP A 137 -20.09 18.82 14.41
N GLY A 138 -20.62 17.60 14.55
CA GLY A 138 -21.53 16.99 13.58
C GLY A 138 -22.84 17.77 13.41
N GLU A 139 -23.47 18.15 14.53
CA GLU A 139 -24.71 18.95 14.52
C GLU A 139 -24.49 20.33 13.91
N LYS A 140 -23.38 21.00 14.24
CA LYS A 140 -23.02 22.30 13.65
C LYS A 140 -22.83 22.21 12.14
N ARG A 141 -22.19 21.14 11.66
CA ARG A 141 -21.91 20.91 10.23
C ARG A 141 -23.16 20.49 9.44
N GLY A 142 -24.10 19.81 10.11
CA GLY A 142 -25.30 19.26 9.51
C GLY A 142 -25.08 17.90 8.86
N PHE A 143 -26.04 16.99 9.06
CA PHE A 143 -25.97 15.63 8.51
C PHE A 143 -26.72 15.54 7.18
N ALA A 144 -26.03 15.10 6.13
CA ALA A 144 -26.67 14.77 4.86
C ALA A 144 -27.46 13.45 4.99
N SER A 145 -28.63 13.38 4.36
CA SER A 145 -29.41 12.14 4.33
C SER A 145 -28.70 11.06 3.52
N ALA A 146 -28.48 9.89 4.14
CA ALA A 146 -27.92 8.72 3.47
C ALA A 146 -29.00 7.75 2.97
N LYS A 147 -30.28 8.19 2.94
CA LYS A 147 -31.43 7.33 2.65
C LYS A 147 -31.25 6.52 1.37
N GLN A 148 -31.26 5.20 1.50
CA GLN A 148 -31.11 4.23 0.42
C GLN A 148 -32.08 3.07 0.64
N ALA A 149 -32.92 2.80 -0.36
CA ALA A 149 -33.77 1.62 -0.37
C ALA A 149 -32.91 0.36 -0.56
N SER A 150 -33.40 -0.79 -0.08
CA SER A 150 -32.72 -2.07 -0.32
C SER A 150 -32.73 -2.39 -1.82
N SER A 151 -31.57 -2.73 -2.38
CA SER A 151 -31.43 -3.18 -3.77
C SER A 151 -30.33 -4.25 -3.86
N ALA A 152 -30.14 -4.85 -5.04
CA ALA A 152 -29.08 -5.83 -5.24
C ALA A 152 -27.71 -5.20 -4.92
N GLY A 153 -27.05 -5.71 -3.87
CA GLY A 153 -25.76 -5.21 -3.39
C GLY A 153 -25.83 -4.05 -2.39
N PHE A 154 -27.02 -3.53 -2.05
CA PHE A 154 -27.15 -2.42 -1.11
C PHE A 154 -28.22 -2.68 -0.05
N ALA A 155 -27.84 -2.57 1.21
CA ALA A 155 -28.77 -2.66 2.32
C ALA A 155 -29.58 -1.37 2.51
N PHE A 156 -30.78 -1.53 3.05
CA PHE A 156 -31.62 -0.42 3.44
C PHE A 156 -30.92 0.45 4.49
N ARG A 157 -30.85 1.76 4.30
CA ARG A 157 -30.41 2.71 5.34
C ARG A 157 -31.22 3.99 5.24
N ASP A 158 -31.42 4.67 6.36
CA ASP A 158 -32.19 5.92 6.42
C ASP A 158 -31.63 6.92 7.44
N ASN A 159 -30.32 6.87 7.69
CA ASN A 159 -29.62 7.71 8.65
C ASN A 159 -29.02 9.00 8.06
N GLY A 160 -28.63 9.92 8.94
CA GLY A 160 -27.77 11.06 8.60
C GLY A 160 -26.29 10.66 8.59
N ARG A 161 -25.51 11.20 7.65
CA ARG A 161 -24.07 10.92 7.50
C ARG A 161 -23.27 12.17 7.15
N ILE A 162 -22.12 12.30 7.78
CA ILE A 162 -21.00 13.15 7.37
C ILE A 162 -19.84 12.21 7.00
N SER A 163 -19.11 12.53 5.93
CA SER A 163 -17.91 11.80 5.49
C SER A 163 -16.85 12.84 5.16
N VAL A 164 -15.68 12.73 5.78
CA VAL A 164 -14.53 13.62 5.55
C VAL A 164 -13.28 12.78 5.33
N HIS A 165 -12.32 13.33 4.59
CA HIS A 165 -11.01 12.72 4.42
C HIS A 165 -10.01 13.46 5.31
N ASP A 166 -9.55 12.80 6.37
CA ASP A 166 -8.71 13.39 7.41
C ASP A 166 -7.62 12.41 7.90
N PRO A 167 -6.43 12.46 7.29
CA PRO A 167 -5.29 11.62 7.68
C PRO A 167 -4.76 11.91 9.09
N GLU A 168 -4.89 13.14 9.60
CA GLU A 168 -4.38 13.51 10.93
C GLU A 168 -5.24 12.86 12.03
N VAL A 169 -6.56 12.96 11.92
CA VAL A 169 -7.50 12.27 12.82
C VAL A 169 -7.27 10.76 12.77
N ALA A 170 -7.10 10.19 11.57
CA ALA A 170 -6.84 8.76 11.43
C ALA A 170 -5.54 8.32 12.12
N ALA A 171 -4.47 9.12 12.02
CA ALA A 171 -3.21 8.86 12.71
C ALA A 171 -3.37 8.90 14.24
N ILE A 172 -4.11 9.88 14.77
CA ILE A 172 -4.36 10.00 16.23
C ILE A 172 -5.20 8.81 16.73
N ILE A 173 -6.25 8.43 16.01
CA ILE A 173 -7.08 7.25 16.33
C ILE A 173 -6.20 5.99 16.37
N PHE A 174 -5.37 5.79 15.35
CA PHE A 174 -4.51 4.61 15.28
C PHE A 174 -3.47 4.60 16.41
N GLN A 175 -2.86 5.74 16.72
CA GLN A 175 -1.90 5.87 17.82
C GLN A 175 -2.54 5.48 19.16
N ARG A 176 -3.78 5.93 19.41
CA ARG A 176 -4.55 5.58 20.61
C ARG A 176 -4.81 4.07 20.70
N LEU A 177 -5.11 3.44 19.58
CA LEU A 177 -5.44 2.01 19.50
C LEU A 177 -4.23 1.07 19.41
N ARG A 178 -3.01 1.61 19.25
CA ARG A 178 -1.79 0.82 18.98
C ARG A 178 -1.47 -0.25 20.02
N GLY A 179 -1.88 -0.06 21.29
CA GLY A 179 -1.70 -1.05 22.36
C GLY A 179 -2.75 -2.15 22.38
N VAL A 180 -3.83 -2.00 21.60
CA VAL A 180 -5.04 -2.83 21.66
C VAL A 180 -5.28 -3.58 20.34
N VAL A 181 -5.03 -2.92 19.22
CA VAL A 181 -5.02 -3.53 17.89
C VAL A 181 -3.74 -4.35 17.76
N PRO A 182 -3.79 -5.63 17.34
CA PRO A 182 -2.60 -6.41 17.11
C PRO A 182 -1.70 -5.72 16.09
N ALA A 183 -0.40 -5.63 16.37
CA ALA A 183 0.56 -5.05 15.44
C ALA A 183 0.63 -5.83 14.10
N GLU A 184 0.27 -7.11 14.13
CA GLU A 184 0.26 -8.01 12.98
C GLU A 184 -0.94 -8.96 13.06
N ILE A 185 -1.58 -9.20 11.90
CA ILE A 185 -2.73 -10.07 11.74
C ILE A 185 -2.53 -10.88 10.45
N ASP A 186 -2.48 -12.20 10.59
CA ASP A 186 -2.18 -13.13 9.48
C ASP A 186 -0.94 -12.72 8.67
N GLY A 187 0.17 -12.37 9.31
CA GLY A 187 1.39 -11.97 8.59
C GLY A 187 1.36 -10.57 7.98
N ARG A 188 0.25 -9.81 8.15
CA ARG A 188 0.13 -8.43 7.68
C ARG A 188 0.19 -7.45 8.85
N LYS A 189 1.06 -6.45 8.75
CA LYS A 189 1.17 -5.39 9.76
C LYS A 189 0.00 -4.42 9.69
N ALA A 190 -0.54 -4.06 10.86
CA ALA A 190 -1.44 -2.94 11.00
C ALA A 190 -0.65 -1.64 10.85
N VAL A 191 -1.02 -0.82 9.87
CA VAL A 191 -0.26 0.39 9.49
C VAL A 191 -0.98 1.70 9.77
N GLY A 192 -2.28 1.65 10.04
CA GLY A 192 -3.05 2.87 10.27
C GLY A 192 -4.53 2.61 10.42
N CYS A 193 -5.25 3.72 10.52
CA CYS A 193 -6.69 3.77 10.31
C CYS A 193 -7.00 4.48 8.99
N SER A 194 -8.17 4.19 8.42
CA SER A 194 -8.66 4.83 7.20
C SER A 194 -8.81 6.34 7.40
N PRO A 195 -8.27 7.18 6.49
CA PRO A 195 -8.47 8.63 6.51
C PRO A 195 -9.92 9.02 6.21
N ASN A 196 -10.75 8.10 5.71
CA ASN A 196 -12.17 8.35 5.50
C ASN A 196 -12.96 8.26 6.82
N ILE A 197 -13.02 9.37 7.56
CA ILE A 197 -13.72 9.48 8.83
C ILE A 197 -15.20 9.77 8.59
N ARG A 198 -16.07 8.97 9.20
CA ARG A 198 -17.53 9.06 9.01
C ARG A 198 -18.23 9.25 10.34
N LEU A 199 -19.13 10.23 10.40
CA LEU A 199 -20.01 10.46 11.53
C LEU A 199 -21.44 10.14 11.11
N TYR A 200 -22.14 9.33 11.90
CA TYR A 200 -23.51 8.92 11.65
C TYR A 200 -24.45 9.43 12.75
N ARG A 201 -25.67 9.76 12.35
CA ARG A 201 -26.77 10.16 13.23
C ARG A 201 -28.03 9.37 12.87
N TYR A 202 -28.61 8.69 13.85
CA TYR A 202 -29.85 7.92 13.71
C TYR A 202 -30.90 8.50 14.66
N ALA A 203 -31.95 9.09 14.12
CA ALA A 203 -33.12 9.53 14.87
C ALA A 203 -34.10 8.36 15.11
N THR A 204 -35.08 8.56 15.99
CA THR A 204 -36.18 7.62 16.21
C THR A 204 -36.80 7.14 14.89
N GLY A 205 -36.90 5.82 14.73
CA GLY A 205 -37.41 5.14 13.54
C GLY A 205 -36.36 4.80 12.48
N GLN A 206 -35.14 5.32 12.61
CA GLN A 206 -34.06 5.06 11.66
C GLN A 206 -33.23 3.84 12.04
N ARG A 207 -32.67 3.17 11.02
CA ARG A 207 -31.86 1.95 11.13
C ARG A 207 -30.89 1.79 9.96
N PHE A 208 -29.99 0.83 10.07
CA PHE A 208 -29.22 0.33 8.94
C PHE A 208 -29.43 -1.18 8.86
N GLY A 209 -30.12 -1.64 7.81
CA GLY A 209 -30.46 -3.05 7.64
C GLY A 209 -29.24 -3.96 7.49
N LYS A 210 -29.48 -5.26 7.55
CA LYS A 210 -28.45 -6.30 7.47
C LYS A 210 -27.52 -6.15 6.26
N HIS A 211 -26.22 -6.09 6.50
CA HIS A 211 -25.18 -5.97 5.48
C HIS A 211 -23.87 -6.63 5.94
N ILE A 212 -22.92 -6.65 5.01
CA ILE A 212 -21.50 -6.94 5.25
C ILE A 212 -20.73 -5.69 4.86
N ASP A 213 -19.73 -5.32 5.65
CA ASP A 213 -18.82 -4.23 5.30
C ASP A 213 -17.76 -4.73 4.32
N GLU A 214 -17.62 -4.07 3.18
CA GLU A 214 -16.61 -4.41 2.17
C GLU A 214 -15.23 -3.89 2.56
N SER A 215 -14.19 -4.61 2.17
CA SER A 215 -12.81 -4.15 2.30
C SER A 215 -12.50 -3.08 1.24
N ASN A 216 -11.87 -1.99 1.65
CA ASN A 216 -11.42 -0.92 0.77
C ASN A 216 -9.89 -0.87 0.75
N PHE A 217 -9.31 -0.60 -0.41
CA PHE A 217 -7.88 -0.44 -0.57
C PHE A 217 -7.49 1.04 -0.39
N GLU A 218 -6.62 1.30 0.58
CA GLU A 218 -6.01 2.61 0.81
C GLU A 218 -4.69 2.68 0.04
N GLN A 219 -4.67 3.53 -1.00
CA GLN A 219 -3.59 3.55 -1.98
C GLN A 219 -2.28 4.08 -1.39
N ASP A 220 -2.38 5.11 -0.55
CA ASP A 220 -1.21 5.77 0.03
C ASP A 220 -0.48 4.86 1.03
N LEU A 221 -1.22 3.97 1.68
CA LEU A 221 -0.69 3.05 2.69
C LEU A 221 -0.44 1.63 2.16
N ASP A 222 -0.78 1.34 0.88
CA ASP A 222 -0.76 -0.02 0.31
C ASP A 222 -1.47 -1.05 1.19
N ALA A 223 -2.63 -0.68 1.72
CA ALA A 223 -3.26 -1.43 2.79
C ALA A 223 -4.75 -1.63 2.54
N TRP A 224 -5.29 -2.76 2.99
CA TRP A 224 -6.72 -3.03 2.95
C TRP A 224 -7.37 -2.79 4.30
N SER A 225 -8.57 -2.23 4.30
CA SER A 225 -9.41 -2.18 5.49
C SER A 225 -9.91 -3.57 5.84
N GLU A 226 -9.60 -4.01 7.06
CA GLU A 226 -9.86 -5.38 7.51
C GLU A 226 -10.69 -5.42 8.79
N PHE A 227 -10.72 -4.32 9.55
CA PHE A 227 -11.63 -4.14 10.68
C PHE A 227 -12.41 -2.84 10.59
N THR A 228 -13.72 -2.92 10.78
CA THR A 228 -14.58 -1.76 10.97
C THR A 228 -14.34 -1.32 12.39
N LEU A 229 -14.12 -0.03 12.58
CA LEU A 229 -13.92 0.57 13.89
C LEU A 229 -15.06 1.56 14.14
N LEU A 230 -15.98 1.19 15.04
CA LEU A 230 -17.14 2.01 15.43
C LEU A 230 -16.93 2.56 16.83
N PHE A 231 -17.05 3.88 17.00
CA PHE A 231 -17.12 4.51 18.32
C PHE A 231 -18.55 4.94 18.61
N TYR A 232 -19.10 4.50 19.74
CA TYR A 232 -20.38 4.96 20.26
C TYR A 232 -20.18 6.27 21.02
N LEU A 233 -20.88 7.32 20.59
CA LEU A 233 -20.69 8.66 21.15
C LEU A 233 -21.72 9.00 22.23
N ASN A 234 -22.79 8.22 22.36
CA ASN A 234 -23.78 8.40 23.40
C ASN A 234 -24.57 7.11 23.70
N ASP A 235 -25.18 7.07 24.88
CA ASP A 235 -26.05 6.02 25.40
C ASP A 235 -27.21 6.58 26.23
N GLU A 236 -27.05 7.75 26.86
CA GLU A 236 -28.10 8.39 27.65
C GLU A 236 -29.37 8.69 26.81
N GLY A 237 -30.52 8.31 27.34
CA GLY A 237 -31.82 8.54 26.71
C GLY A 237 -32.09 7.71 25.44
N LEU A 238 -31.22 6.75 25.11
CA LEU A 238 -31.39 5.85 23.98
C LEU A 238 -32.18 4.59 24.35
N ASP A 239 -33.17 4.27 23.53
CA ASP A 239 -33.79 2.94 23.48
C ASP A 239 -33.64 2.36 22.06
N GLY A 240 -33.10 1.15 21.97
CA GLY A 240 -32.75 0.49 20.70
C GLY A 240 -31.41 0.97 20.12
N GLY A 241 -31.24 0.85 18.80
CA GLY A 241 -30.02 1.30 18.12
C GLY A 241 -28.80 0.39 18.32
N GLU A 242 -28.97 -0.85 18.77
CA GLU A 242 -27.87 -1.79 18.97
C GLU A 242 -27.19 -2.17 17.64
N THR A 243 -25.90 -2.53 17.70
CA THR A 243 -25.25 -3.22 16.58
C THR A 243 -25.45 -4.73 16.78
N VAL A 244 -26.19 -5.35 15.88
CA VAL A 244 -26.59 -6.76 15.99
C VAL A 244 -25.89 -7.57 14.92
N PHE A 245 -25.18 -8.62 15.33
CA PHE A 245 -24.46 -9.54 14.47
C PHE A 245 -25.21 -10.86 14.36
N TYR A 246 -25.21 -11.43 13.17
CA TYR A 246 -25.89 -12.69 12.83
C TYR A 246 -24.89 -13.74 12.36
N SER A 247 -25.23 -14.99 12.63
CA SER A 247 -24.49 -16.19 12.25
C SER A 247 -25.35 -17.11 11.36
N GLY A 248 -24.69 -18.10 10.74
CA GLY A 248 -25.30 -19.07 9.83
C GLY A 248 -25.30 -18.63 8.37
N ASN A 249 -25.39 -19.58 7.43
CA ASN A 249 -25.28 -19.36 5.98
C ASN A 249 -26.29 -18.34 5.40
N THR A 250 -27.36 -18.04 6.14
CA THR A 250 -28.43 -17.11 5.73
C THR A 250 -28.43 -15.80 6.54
N GLY A 251 -27.54 -15.61 7.53
CA GLY A 251 -27.51 -14.40 8.37
C GLY A 251 -28.78 -14.20 9.22
N THR A 252 -29.46 -15.29 9.58
CA THR A 252 -30.77 -15.26 10.26
C THR A 252 -30.68 -15.45 11.77
N LYS A 253 -29.63 -16.11 12.29
CA LYS A 253 -29.50 -16.41 13.72
C LYS A 253 -28.69 -15.32 14.42
N GLU A 254 -29.32 -14.55 15.31
CA GLU A 254 -28.61 -13.56 16.13
C GLU A 254 -27.48 -14.25 16.93
N ALA A 255 -26.27 -13.73 16.79
CA ALA A 255 -25.06 -14.25 17.41
C ALA A 255 -24.58 -13.35 18.55
N LEU A 256 -24.68 -12.03 18.36
CA LEU A 256 -24.27 -11.03 19.34
C LEU A 256 -25.09 -9.74 19.15
N ARG A 257 -25.43 -9.08 20.26
CA ARG A 257 -26.05 -7.76 20.29
C ARG A 257 -25.22 -6.85 21.17
N VAL A 258 -24.73 -5.75 20.59
CA VAL A 258 -23.92 -4.75 21.29
C VAL A 258 -24.75 -3.47 21.45
N PRO A 259 -25.18 -3.13 22.67
CA PRO A 259 -25.89 -1.88 22.91
C PRO A 259 -24.95 -0.67 22.74
N PRO A 260 -25.45 0.51 22.34
CA PRO A 260 -24.68 1.74 22.44
C PRO A 260 -24.22 1.98 23.88
N ALA A 261 -22.94 2.27 24.05
CA ALA A 261 -22.34 2.63 25.34
C ALA A 261 -21.35 3.76 25.07
N GLN A 262 -21.52 4.91 25.71
CA GLN A 262 -20.70 6.08 25.40
C GLN A 262 -19.20 5.79 25.61
N GLY A 263 -18.39 6.19 24.64
CA GLY A 263 -16.94 6.01 24.67
C GLY A 263 -16.46 4.59 24.32
N LEU A 264 -17.37 3.64 24.05
CA LEU A 264 -17.00 2.30 23.60
C LEU A 264 -16.52 2.35 22.13
N ALA A 265 -15.36 1.76 21.85
CA ALA A 265 -14.97 1.37 20.49
C ALA A 265 -15.26 -0.12 20.26
N LEU A 266 -15.87 -0.44 19.12
CA LEU A 266 -16.19 -1.78 18.69
C LEU A 266 -15.47 -2.06 17.37
N LEU A 267 -14.66 -3.13 17.37
CA LEU A 267 -13.93 -3.60 16.20
C LEU A 267 -14.55 -4.92 15.73
N HIS A 268 -14.84 -5.02 14.44
CA HIS A 268 -15.25 -6.29 13.82
C HIS A 268 -14.69 -6.41 12.40
N TRP A 269 -14.53 -7.63 11.91
CA TRP A 269 -13.95 -7.87 10.58
C TRP A 269 -14.78 -7.28 9.42
N HIS A 270 -14.09 -6.97 8.31
CA HIS A 270 -14.65 -6.72 6.96
C HIS A 270 -14.63 -7.97 6.09
N GLY A 271 -15.27 -7.85 4.92
CA GLY A 271 -15.14 -8.76 3.79
C GLY A 271 -15.56 -10.19 4.14
N ASP A 272 -14.74 -11.15 3.75
CA ASP A 272 -15.06 -12.58 3.88
C ASP A 272 -15.20 -13.07 5.34
N ARG A 273 -14.61 -12.33 6.29
CA ARG A 273 -14.68 -12.64 7.73
C ARG A 273 -15.73 -11.83 8.47
N CYS A 274 -16.36 -10.85 7.79
CA CYS A 274 -17.40 -10.03 8.37
C CYS A 274 -18.65 -10.88 8.63
N LEU A 275 -19.16 -10.84 9.85
CA LEU A 275 -20.50 -11.33 10.13
C LEU A 275 -21.53 -10.37 9.54
N VAL A 276 -22.63 -10.93 9.03
CA VAL A 276 -23.79 -10.12 8.65
C VAL A 276 -24.25 -9.35 9.87
N HIS A 277 -24.39 -8.04 9.76
CA HIS A 277 -24.75 -7.19 10.89
C HIS A 277 -25.69 -6.06 10.49
N GLU A 278 -26.39 -5.50 11.47
CA GLU A 278 -27.29 -4.38 11.27
C GLU A 278 -27.15 -3.36 12.42
N GLY A 279 -27.47 -2.10 12.12
CA GLY A 279 -27.82 -1.12 13.14
C GLY A 279 -29.31 -1.20 13.39
N ALA A 280 -29.71 -1.75 14.55
CA ALA A 280 -31.10 -1.93 14.91
C ALA A 280 -31.86 -0.59 14.97
N ASN A 281 -33.18 -0.67 14.91
CA ASN A 281 -34.04 0.51 14.96
C ASN A 281 -33.85 1.30 16.25
N VAL A 282 -33.69 2.62 16.14
CA VAL A 282 -33.75 3.53 17.29
C VAL A 282 -35.22 3.73 17.65
N ARG A 283 -35.62 3.29 18.85
CA ARG A 283 -37.00 3.39 19.35
C ARG A 283 -37.24 4.69 20.13
N ALA A 284 -36.23 5.19 20.83
CA ALA A 284 -36.24 6.50 21.47
C ALA A 284 -34.84 7.12 21.48
N GLY A 285 -34.77 8.45 21.47
CA GLY A 285 -33.52 9.21 21.46
C GLY A 285 -32.88 9.39 20.08
N VAL A 286 -31.62 9.79 20.06
CA VAL A 286 -30.81 9.97 18.84
C VAL A 286 -29.45 9.30 19.05
N LYS A 287 -29.06 8.39 18.17
CA LYS A 287 -27.80 7.64 18.27
C LYS A 287 -26.73 8.27 17.37
N TYR A 288 -25.54 8.48 17.93
CA TYR A 288 -24.36 8.97 17.20
C TYR A 288 -23.25 7.92 17.19
N LEU A 289 -22.61 7.77 16.01
CA LEU A 289 -21.50 6.86 15.79
C LEU A 289 -20.40 7.54 14.99
N LEU A 290 -19.16 7.42 15.42
CA LEU A 290 -17.98 7.70 14.58
C LEU A 290 -17.47 6.39 13.99
N ARG A 291 -17.05 6.39 12.73
CA ARG A 291 -16.46 5.24 12.05
C ARG A 291 -15.15 5.61 11.37
N SER A 292 -14.19 4.73 11.54
CA SER A 292 -13.01 4.55 10.68
C SER A 292 -12.85 3.04 10.44
N ASP A 293 -11.74 2.62 9.84
CA ASP A 293 -11.43 1.22 9.59
C ASP A 293 -9.92 0.98 9.86
N VAL A 294 -9.51 -0.18 10.37
CA VAL A 294 -8.09 -0.53 10.56
C VAL A 294 -7.51 -1.10 9.27
N LEU A 295 -6.33 -0.59 8.89
CA LEU A 295 -5.65 -0.92 7.63
C LEU A 295 -4.50 -1.90 7.86
N LEU A 296 -4.49 -2.99 7.09
CA LEU A 296 -3.43 -4.02 7.06
C LEU A 296 -2.69 -4.00 5.72
N LEU A 297 -1.35 -4.05 5.74
CA LEU A 297 -0.54 -4.05 4.50
C LEU A 297 -0.92 -5.18 3.55
N TYR A 298 -1.17 -4.85 2.29
CA TYR A 298 -1.57 -5.80 1.26
C TYR A 298 -0.43 -6.76 0.88
N THR A 299 0.77 -6.23 0.75
CA THR A 299 1.89 -6.86 0.02
C THR A 299 2.79 -7.75 0.85
N GLN A 300 2.57 -7.86 2.17
CA GLN A 300 3.35 -8.78 3.01
C GLN A 300 3.01 -10.26 2.76
N LEU A 301 1.80 -10.59 2.30
CA LEU A 301 1.36 -11.96 2.06
C LEU A 301 1.57 -12.49 0.63
N LEU A 302 1.67 -11.61 -0.37
CA LEU A 302 1.88 -12.03 -1.76
C LEU A 302 3.16 -12.87 -1.99
N PRO A 303 4.30 -12.61 -1.30
CA PRO A 303 5.51 -13.40 -1.49
C PRO A 303 5.32 -14.87 -1.09
N ASP A 304 4.75 -15.19 0.07
CA ASP A 304 4.75 -16.58 0.54
C ASP A 304 3.67 -17.46 -0.10
N VAL A 305 2.57 -16.88 -0.58
CA VAL A 305 1.48 -17.65 -1.21
C VAL A 305 1.75 -17.95 -2.69
N PHE A 306 2.50 -17.08 -3.38
CA PHE A 306 2.72 -17.17 -4.84
C PHE A 306 4.17 -17.45 -5.23
N SER A 307 5.10 -17.62 -4.28
CA SER A 307 6.50 -17.88 -4.59
C SER A 307 6.84 -19.36 -4.61
N SER A 308 7.69 -19.72 -5.58
CA SER A 308 8.40 -20.99 -5.60
C SER A 308 9.84 -20.78 -5.10
N ARG A 309 10.32 -21.66 -4.23
CA ARG A 309 11.74 -21.72 -3.86
C ARG A 309 12.46 -22.57 -4.89
N LEU A 310 13.50 -22.01 -5.50
CA LEU A 310 14.38 -22.76 -6.41
C LEU A 310 15.39 -23.58 -5.59
N PRO A 311 15.84 -24.74 -6.09
CA PRO A 311 16.80 -25.60 -5.40
C PRO A 311 18.24 -25.06 -5.52
N VAL A 312 18.44 -23.78 -5.24
CA VAL A 312 19.76 -23.13 -5.22
C VAL A 312 20.03 -22.54 -3.82
N PRO A 313 21.30 -22.47 -3.39
CA PRO A 313 21.68 -21.88 -2.10
C PRO A 313 21.26 -20.42 -1.93
N LEU A 314 21.32 -19.61 -2.99
CA LEU A 314 21.15 -18.17 -2.88
C LEU A 314 20.38 -17.58 -4.07
N VAL A 315 19.27 -16.88 -3.78
CA VAL A 315 18.52 -16.08 -4.74
C VAL A 315 18.50 -14.61 -4.32
N ILE A 316 19.14 -13.76 -5.12
CA ILE A 316 19.20 -12.30 -4.92
C ILE A 316 18.27 -11.63 -5.93
N SER A 317 17.47 -10.66 -5.48
CA SER A 317 16.76 -9.75 -6.38
C SER A 317 17.33 -8.36 -6.27
N VAL A 318 17.66 -7.77 -7.43
CA VAL A 318 17.95 -6.35 -7.57
C VAL A 318 16.73 -5.72 -8.24
N GLY A 319 16.12 -4.73 -7.59
CA GLY A 319 14.94 -4.08 -8.15
C GLY A 319 14.73 -2.69 -7.60
N ASN A 320 13.67 -2.01 -8.04
CA ASN A 320 13.32 -0.69 -7.56
C ASN A 320 11.81 -0.51 -7.45
N VAL A 321 11.40 0.51 -6.70
CA VAL A 321 9.98 0.86 -6.53
C VAL A 321 9.47 1.85 -7.58
N SER A 322 10.32 2.39 -8.46
CA SER A 322 9.97 3.45 -9.41
C SER A 322 10.15 3.07 -10.88
N VAL A 323 9.61 3.84 -11.80
CA VAL A 323 10.06 3.85 -13.20
C VAL A 323 11.30 4.74 -13.36
N GLY A 324 12.03 4.56 -14.46
CA GLY A 324 13.27 5.30 -14.75
C GLY A 324 14.56 4.60 -14.30
N GLY A 325 15.68 5.24 -14.63
CA GLY A 325 17.03 4.72 -14.39
C GLY A 325 17.38 4.73 -12.90
N THR A 326 17.51 3.55 -12.31
CA THR A 326 17.89 3.34 -10.91
C THR A 326 19.20 2.58 -10.73
N GLY A 327 19.91 2.28 -11.83
CA GLY A 327 21.20 1.58 -11.79
C GLY A 327 21.09 0.08 -11.46
N LYS A 328 19.94 -0.56 -11.71
CA LYS A 328 19.73 -2.00 -11.44
C LYS A 328 20.72 -2.89 -12.18
N THR A 329 20.82 -2.75 -13.50
CA THR A 329 21.70 -3.59 -14.32
C THR A 329 23.18 -3.41 -13.96
N PRO A 330 23.72 -2.20 -13.76
CA PRO A 330 25.06 -2.03 -13.18
C PRO A 330 25.24 -2.63 -11.79
N MET A 331 24.20 -2.63 -10.94
CA MET A 331 24.25 -3.29 -9.63
C MET A 331 24.25 -4.82 -9.76
N VAL A 332 23.48 -5.38 -10.68
CA VAL A 332 23.51 -6.81 -11.02
C VAL A 332 24.91 -7.20 -11.49
N GLU A 333 25.52 -6.39 -12.36
CA GLU A 333 26.90 -6.58 -12.79
C GLU A 333 27.88 -6.54 -11.61
N PHE A 334 27.78 -5.52 -10.76
CA PHE A 334 28.64 -5.37 -9.58
C PHE A 334 28.56 -6.58 -8.65
N ILE A 335 27.34 -7.07 -8.36
CA ILE A 335 27.12 -8.26 -7.52
C ILE A 335 27.70 -9.49 -8.22
N GLY A 336 27.41 -9.69 -9.51
CA GLY A 336 27.94 -10.81 -10.29
C GLY A 336 29.46 -10.85 -10.31
N ARG A 337 30.13 -9.71 -10.56
CA ARG A 337 31.60 -9.59 -10.53
C ARG A 337 32.16 -9.84 -9.12
N THR A 338 31.50 -9.34 -8.09
CA THR A 338 31.96 -9.50 -6.70
C THR A 338 31.91 -10.98 -6.29
N LEU A 339 30.84 -11.68 -6.66
CA LEU A 339 30.70 -13.11 -6.41
C LEU A 339 31.71 -13.93 -7.22
N ALA A 340 31.98 -13.53 -8.47
CA ALA A 340 32.99 -14.19 -9.29
C ALA A 340 34.43 -14.01 -8.79
N ASN A 341 34.73 -12.92 -8.09
CA ASN A 341 36.09 -12.54 -7.67
C ASN A 341 36.37 -12.78 -6.16
N GLY A 342 35.41 -13.34 -5.41
CA GLY A 342 35.46 -13.45 -3.95
C GLY A 342 36.22 -14.67 -3.40
N ASN A 343 37.49 -14.47 -3.08
CA ASN A 343 38.28 -15.08 -1.98
C ASN A 343 38.50 -16.60 -1.82
N GLU A 344 37.98 -17.50 -2.68
CA GLU A 344 38.60 -18.83 -2.88
C GLU A 344 38.55 -19.31 -4.35
N PRO A 345 39.60 -19.98 -4.87
CA PRO A 345 39.90 -20.01 -6.30
C PRO A 345 39.12 -21.02 -7.17
N LYS A 346 37.95 -21.57 -6.78
CA LYS A 346 37.41 -22.74 -7.53
C LYS A 346 35.91 -22.89 -7.84
N SER A 347 35.00 -21.95 -7.56
CA SER A 347 33.60 -22.19 -8.04
C SER A 347 32.67 -20.98 -8.18
N PHE A 348 32.87 -19.84 -7.52
CA PHE A 348 31.79 -18.84 -7.44
C PHE A 348 31.60 -17.89 -8.64
N GLY A 349 32.30 -18.10 -9.76
CA GLY A 349 32.16 -17.29 -10.99
C GLY A 349 31.38 -17.95 -12.14
N SER A 350 31.46 -19.28 -12.27
CA SER A 350 30.71 -20.09 -13.26
C SER A 350 29.29 -20.42 -12.79
N ASP A 351 29.05 -20.30 -11.50
CA ASP A 351 27.88 -20.86 -10.82
C ASP A 351 26.75 -19.82 -10.65
N CYS A 352 26.87 -18.66 -11.30
CA CYS A 352 25.91 -17.56 -11.22
C CYS A 352 24.99 -17.55 -12.43
N MET A 353 23.67 -17.50 -12.20
CA MET A 353 22.66 -17.30 -13.22
C MET A 353 21.95 -15.95 -13.05
N ILE A 354 21.85 -15.18 -14.12
CA ILE A 354 21.14 -13.90 -14.15
C ILE A 354 19.79 -14.08 -14.85
N LEU A 355 18.71 -13.74 -14.16
CA LEU A 355 17.35 -13.77 -14.68
C LEU A 355 16.88 -12.36 -15.00
N MET A 356 16.55 -12.10 -16.26
CA MET A 356 16.03 -10.81 -16.70
C MET A 356 14.77 -10.96 -17.54
N ARG A 357 13.98 -9.89 -17.69
CA ARG A 357 12.71 -9.94 -18.45
C ARG A 357 12.92 -10.02 -19.97
N GLY A 358 14.06 -9.52 -20.48
CA GLY A 358 14.39 -9.51 -21.92
C GLY A 358 13.74 -8.38 -22.71
N TYR A 359 13.76 -7.14 -22.18
CA TYR A 359 13.14 -5.98 -22.86
C TYR A 359 13.97 -5.42 -24.03
N GLY A 360 15.26 -5.74 -24.12
CA GLY A 360 16.13 -5.31 -25.22
C GLY A 360 17.28 -6.28 -25.41
N ARG A 361 17.68 -6.50 -26.67
CA ARG A 361 18.87 -7.31 -26.99
C ARG A 361 20.13 -6.73 -26.33
N ASP A 362 20.19 -5.40 -26.21
CA ASP A 362 21.39 -4.67 -25.79
C ASP A 362 21.76 -4.93 -24.32
N GLU A 363 20.79 -5.00 -23.40
CA GLU A 363 21.05 -5.31 -21.98
C GLU A 363 21.60 -6.73 -21.78
N GLU A 364 21.08 -7.71 -22.54
CA GLU A 364 21.58 -9.08 -22.50
C GLU A 364 23.01 -9.16 -23.05
N PHE A 365 23.28 -8.48 -24.17
CA PHE A 365 24.62 -8.40 -24.76
C PHE A 365 25.62 -7.72 -23.83
N GLU A 366 25.23 -6.61 -23.20
CA GLU A 366 26.08 -5.87 -22.26
C GLU A 366 26.42 -6.72 -21.04
N LEU A 367 25.43 -7.35 -20.40
CA LEU A 367 25.68 -8.25 -19.27
C LEU A 367 26.54 -9.44 -19.68
N LYS A 368 26.35 -10.00 -20.88
CA LYS A 368 27.17 -11.12 -21.38
C LYS A 368 28.62 -10.71 -21.65
N ALA A 369 28.84 -9.51 -22.15
CA ALA A 369 30.17 -8.96 -22.34
C ALA A 369 30.87 -8.69 -21.00
N ASN A 370 30.13 -8.18 -20.01
CA ASN A 370 30.66 -7.80 -18.70
C ASN A 370 30.81 -8.99 -17.75
N LEU A 371 30.00 -10.04 -17.90
CA LEU A 371 29.97 -11.27 -17.10
C LEU A 371 29.98 -12.52 -17.99
N PRO A 372 31.08 -12.79 -18.73
CA PRO A 372 31.13 -13.88 -19.70
C PRO A 372 31.00 -15.29 -19.09
N ALA A 373 31.25 -15.43 -17.79
CA ALA A 373 31.12 -16.70 -17.06
C ALA A 373 29.71 -16.95 -16.50
N ALA A 374 28.84 -15.93 -16.45
CA ALA A 374 27.50 -16.06 -15.89
C ALA A 374 26.51 -16.62 -16.92
N LYS A 375 25.60 -17.49 -16.47
CA LYS A 375 24.48 -17.97 -17.29
C LYS A 375 23.40 -16.88 -17.34
N ILE A 376 23.18 -16.28 -18.51
CA ILE A 376 22.15 -15.25 -18.67
C ILE A 376 20.90 -15.88 -19.28
N VAL A 377 19.76 -15.68 -18.62
CA VAL A 377 18.46 -16.22 -19.04
C VAL A 377 17.45 -15.07 -19.09
N ALA A 378 16.95 -14.79 -20.29
CA ALA A 378 16.03 -13.70 -20.56
C ALA A 378 14.63 -14.22 -20.92
N GLY A 379 13.60 -13.72 -20.24
CA GLY A 379 12.21 -13.94 -20.64
C GLY A 379 11.19 -13.55 -19.59
N SER A 380 9.92 -13.51 -20.00
CA SER A 380 8.83 -13.00 -19.16
C SER A 380 8.47 -13.92 -17.99
N ASN A 381 8.58 -15.24 -18.16
CA ASN A 381 8.33 -16.24 -17.12
C ASN A 381 9.65 -16.71 -16.47
N ARG A 382 10.31 -15.81 -15.73
CA ARG A 382 11.61 -16.08 -15.10
C ARG A 382 11.61 -17.28 -14.16
N ALA A 383 10.50 -17.55 -13.45
CA ALA A 383 10.41 -18.70 -12.56
C ALA A 383 10.51 -20.04 -13.30
N GLN A 384 9.76 -20.17 -14.40
CA GLN A 384 9.81 -21.37 -15.24
C GLN A 384 11.17 -21.51 -15.93
N LEU A 385 11.67 -20.43 -16.53
CA LEU A 385 12.95 -20.43 -17.24
C LEU A 385 14.12 -20.79 -16.31
N ALA A 386 14.08 -20.33 -15.06
CA ALA A 386 15.07 -20.70 -14.07
C ALA A 386 15.01 -22.20 -13.74
N GLN A 387 13.82 -22.78 -13.60
CA GLN A 387 13.67 -24.22 -13.35
C GLN A 387 14.18 -25.05 -14.52
N GLU A 388 13.81 -24.68 -15.75
CA GLU A 388 14.29 -25.33 -16.98
C GLU A 388 15.81 -25.26 -17.07
N ALA A 389 16.38 -24.06 -16.88
CA ALA A 389 17.82 -23.85 -16.91
C ALA A 389 18.56 -24.65 -15.82
N LEU A 390 17.98 -24.81 -14.63
CA LEU A 390 18.55 -25.63 -13.55
C LEU A 390 18.47 -27.12 -13.85
N CYS A 391 17.36 -27.60 -14.41
CA CYS A 391 17.20 -29.00 -14.84
C CYS A 391 18.22 -29.37 -15.92
N GLU A 392 18.44 -28.49 -16.89
CA GLU A 392 19.48 -28.67 -17.91
C GLU A 392 20.87 -28.71 -17.27
N SER A 393 21.16 -27.77 -16.37
CA SER A 393 22.48 -27.67 -15.73
C SER A 393 22.76 -28.86 -14.79
N ALA A 394 21.73 -29.48 -14.21
CA ALA A 394 21.87 -30.70 -13.41
C ALA A 394 22.31 -31.93 -14.24
N THR A 395 22.17 -31.87 -15.56
CA THR A 395 22.65 -32.91 -16.49
C THR A 395 24.00 -32.58 -17.12
N SER A 396 24.47 -31.33 -16.99
CA SER A 396 25.84 -30.92 -17.29
C SER A 396 26.68 -30.81 -16.00
N SER A 397 27.99 -30.61 -16.11
CA SER A 397 28.85 -30.33 -14.96
C SER A 397 28.81 -28.85 -14.52
N ASP A 398 27.80 -28.09 -14.95
CA ASP A 398 27.61 -26.68 -14.57
C ASP A 398 26.72 -26.60 -13.33
N ASN A 399 27.29 -26.25 -12.18
CA ASN A 399 26.52 -26.13 -10.94
C ASN A 399 26.08 -24.68 -10.75
N VAL A 400 24.78 -24.37 -10.76
CA VAL A 400 24.31 -23.01 -10.43
C VAL A 400 24.09 -22.90 -8.92
N SER A 401 24.91 -22.11 -8.24
CA SER A 401 24.83 -21.87 -6.80
C SER A 401 24.11 -20.57 -6.44
N THR A 402 24.09 -19.60 -7.36
CA THR A 402 23.49 -18.28 -7.12
C THR A 402 22.64 -17.84 -8.30
N ILE A 403 21.47 -17.27 -7.99
CA ILE A 403 20.59 -16.65 -8.98
C ILE A 403 20.43 -15.17 -8.64
N ILE A 404 20.60 -14.29 -9.63
CA ILE A 404 20.37 -12.84 -9.50
C ILE A 404 19.24 -12.43 -10.43
N LEU A 405 18.17 -11.84 -9.90
CA LEU A 405 17.08 -11.28 -10.68
C LEU A 405 17.37 -9.81 -10.97
N ASP A 406 17.51 -9.45 -12.24
CA ASP A 406 17.45 -8.05 -12.68
C ASP A 406 15.99 -7.61 -12.78
N ASP A 407 15.67 -6.45 -12.19
CA ASP A 407 14.31 -5.94 -12.03
C ASP A 407 13.36 -6.94 -11.36
N GLY A 408 13.81 -7.47 -10.21
CA GLY A 408 13.18 -8.57 -9.49
C GLY A 408 12.14 -8.18 -8.42
N LEU A 409 12.06 -6.91 -8.02
CA LEU A 409 11.30 -6.51 -6.81
C LEU A 409 9.80 -6.84 -6.88
N GLN A 410 9.18 -6.67 -8.05
CA GLN A 410 7.77 -7.03 -8.31
C GLN A 410 7.59 -8.47 -8.81
N HIS A 411 8.66 -9.27 -8.86
CA HIS A 411 8.60 -10.66 -9.32
C HIS A 411 8.31 -11.63 -8.19
N PHE A 412 7.04 -11.70 -7.78
CA PHE A 412 6.61 -12.48 -6.62
C PHE A 412 6.70 -14.01 -6.81
N GLN A 413 6.79 -14.50 -8.05
CA GLN A 413 6.78 -15.94 -8.37
C GLN A 413 8.02 -16.71 -7.86
N LEU A 414 9.08 -15.99 -7.52
CA LEU A 414 10.30 -16.55 -6.97
C LEU A 414 10.51 -16.08 -5.54
N LYS A 415 10.86 -17.01 -4.66
CA LYS A 415 11.29 -16.71 -3.30
C LYS A 415 12.74 -16.22 -3.36
N ARG A 416 13.03 -15.13 -2.65
CA ARG A 416 14.35 -14.51 -2.61
C ARG A 416 14.91 -14.65 -1.20
N ASP A 417 16.20 -14.91 -1.12
CA ASP A 417 16.94 -14.90 0.15
C ASP A 417 17.51 -13.49 0.44
N LEU A 418 17.66 -12.65 -0.60
CA LEU A 418 18.06 -11.24 -0.46
C LEU A 418 17.35 -10.34 -1.49
N ASN A 419 16.71 -9.25 -1.05
CA ASN A 419 16.17 -8.18 -1.88
C ASN A 419 16.99 -6.89 -1.69
N VAL A 420 17.69 -6.48 -2.75
CA VAL A 420 18.38 -5.19 -2.85
C VAL A 420 17.47 -4.21 -3.59
N VAL A 421 17.02 -3.17 -2.89
CA VAL A 421 16.16 -2.11 -3.46
C VAL A 421 17.00 -0.90 -3.83
N MET A 422 17.04 -0.61 -5.13
CA MET A 422 17.71 0.56 -5.71
C MET A 422 16.80 1.79 -5.62
N VAL A 423 17.35 2.88 -5.09
CA VAL A 423 16.68 4.19 -4.99
C VAL A 423 17.51 5.25 -5.69
N ASN A 424 16.92 5.99 -6.62
CA ASN A 424 17.61 7.09 -7.30
C ASN A 424 17.65 8.33 -6.39
N ALA A 425 18.84 8.67 -5.87
CA ALA A 425 19.01 9.79 -4.96
C ALA A 425 18.72 11.16 -5.61
N LEU A 426 18.90 11.31 -6.93
CA LEU A 426 18.55 12.55 -7.66
C LEU A 426 17.05 12.80 -7.71
N ARG A 427 16.23 11.77 -7.46
CA ARG A 427 14.77 11.83 -7.52
C ARG A 427 14.14 11.92 -6.14
N GLY A 428 14.75 11.29 -5.14
CA GLY A 428 14.26 11.26 -3.77
C GLY A 428 12.94 10.49 -3.64
N CYS A 429 12.10 10.90 -2.69
CA CYS A 429 10.82 10.25 -2.37
C CYS A 429 9.62 11.22 -2.34
N ALA A 430 9.75 12.38 -2.98
CA ALA A 430 8.75 13.44 -2.99
C ALA A 430 8.24 13.74 -4.41
N GLY A 431 7.20 14.58 -4.52
CA GLY A 431 6.61 14.98 -5.79
C GLY A 431 6.14 13.78 -6.60
N ALA A 432 6.58 13.66 -7.86
CA ALA A 432 6.24 12.50 -8.69
C ALA A 432 6.65 11.15 -8.04
N TYR A 433 7.68 11.12 -7.18
CA TYR A 433 8.14 9.91 -6.50
C TYR A 433 7.46 9.68 -5.15
N ALA A 434 6.43 10.45 -4.81
CA ALA A 434 5.55 10.17 -3.67
C ALA A 434 4.37 9.26 -4.03
N HIS A 435 4.03 9.16 -5.32
CA HIS A 435 2.80 8.50 -5.76
C HIS A 435 3.05 7.41 -6.80
N THR A 436 2.14 6.44 -6.84
CA THR A 436 2.14 5.35 -7.81
C THR A 436 1.65 5.78 -9.19
N LEU A 437 2.05 5.04 -10.20
CA LEU A 437 1.52 5.16 -11.55
C LEU A 437 -0.01 4.99 -11.54
N PRO A 438 -0.75 5.75 -12.37
CA PRO A 438 -0.23 6.70 -13.37
C PRO A 438 0.03 8.13 -12.86
N TYR A 439 -0.30 8.42 -11.59
CA TYR A 439 -0.21 9.78 -11.04
C TYR A 439 1.23 10.21 -10.71
N GLY A 440 2.05 9.26 -10.28
CA GLY A 440 3.47 9.45 -10.05
C GLY A 440 4.35 8.41 -10.75
N ALA A 441 5.60 8.35 -10.33
CA ALA A 441 6.64 7.51 -10.91
C ALA A 441 6.82 6.18 -10.16
N LEU A 442 6.09 5.91 -9.07
CA LEU A 442 6.23 4.65 -8.34
C LEU A 442 5.49 3.51 -9.06
N ARG A 443 6.14 2.36 -9.20
CA ARG A 443 5.51 1.09 -9.63
C ARG A 443 4.70 0.45 -8.50
N GLU A 444 5.10 0.72 -7.27
CA GLU A 444 4.44 0.29 -6.03
C GLU A 444 4.77 1.29 -4.90
N PRO A 445 3.94 1.40 -3.85
CA PRO A 445 4.19 2.35 -2.77
C PRO A 445 5.50 2.07 -2.00
N TRP A 446 6.09 3.11 -1.39
CA TRP A 446 7.33 2.97 -0.62
C TRP A 446 7.23 1.95 0.52
N ALA A 447 6.14 2.01 1.29
CA ALA A 447 5.91 1.08 2.40
C ALA A 447 5.96 -0.39 1.93
N SER A 448 5.32 -0.65 0.80
CA SER A 448 5.28 -1.96 0.14
C SER A 448 6.68 -2.47 -0.22
N GLY A 449 7.42 -1.70 -1.03
CA GLY A 449 8.70 -2.12 -1.55
C GLY A 449 9.77 -2.24 -0.47
N LEU A 450 9.79 -1.30 0.49
CA LEU A 450 10.75 -1.30 1.59
C LEU A 450 10.46 -2.36 2.64
N ALA A 451 9.19 -2.74 2.86
CA ALA A 451 8.85 -3.85 3.75
C ALA A 451 9.49 -5.18 3.31
N ARG A 452 9.82 -5.32 2.02
CA ARG A 452 10.44 -6.52 1.44
C ARG A 452 11.93 -6.36 1.17
N ALA A 453 12.50 -5.20 1.43
CA ALA A 453 13.92 -4.94 1.23
C ALA A 453 14.73 -5.54 2.38
N ASP A 454 15.89 -6.10 2.06
CA ASP A 454 16.91 -6.47 3.05
C ASP A 454 18.01 -5.39 3.08
N ALA A 455 18.23 -4.73 1.94
CA ALA A 455 19.13 -3.61 1.79
C ALA A 455 18.57 -2.57 0.82
N VAL A 456 18.84 -1.30 1.09
CA VAL A 456 18.56 -0.19 0.19
C VAL A 456 19.88 0.38 -0.32
N VAL A 457 19.98 0.60 -1.63
CA VAL A 457 21.11 1.29 -2.24
C VAL A 457 20.65 2.62 -2.81
N LEU A 458 21.16 3.71 -2.25
CA LEU A 458 21.02 5.06 -2.76
C LEU A 458 21.97 5.24 -3.95
N HIS A 459 21.42 5.21 -5.15
CA HIS A 459 22.13 5.36 -6.41
C HIS A 459 22.30 6.83 -6.80
N HIS A 460 23.35 7.13 -7.58
CA HIS A 460 23.80 8.50 -7.88
C HIS A 460 24.12 9.33 -6.63
N ALA A 461 24.62 8.69 -5.57
CA ALA A 461 24.84 9.36 -4.30
C ALA A 461 25.79 10.56 -4.43
N THR A 462 26.81 10.45 -5.28
CA THR A 462 27.77 11.53 -5.54
C THR A 462 27.22 12.71 -6.33
N SER A 463 25.99 12.62 -6.84
CA SER A 463 25.34 13.67 -7.63
C SER A 463 24.37 14.52 -6.79
N VAL A 464 24.26 14.22 -5.48
CA VAL A 464 23.41 14.89 -4.50
C VAL A 464 24.29 15.40 -3.34
N SER A 465 23.85 16.46 -2.65
CA SER A 465 24.55 16.93 -1.45
C SER A 465 24.52 15.91 -0.31
N ALA A 466 25.51 15.98 0.58
CA ALA A 466 25.53 15.13 1.78
C ALA A 466 24.27 15.32 2.63
N GLN A 467 23.77 16.56 2.79
CA GLN A 467 22.51 16.80 3.51
C GLN A 467 21.31 16.17 2.79
N GLY A 468 21.26 16.24 1.45
CA GLY A 468 20.18 15.63 0.66
C GLY A 468 20.13 14.11 0.81
N LEU A 469 21.29 13.44 0.86
CA LEU A 469 21.36 12.00 1.10
C LEU A 469 20.90 11.61 2.50
N VAL A 470 21.30 12.37 3.53
CA VAL A 470 20.84 12.14 4.91
C VAL A 470 19.33 12.33 4.99
N ALA A 471 18.79 13.41 4.42
CA ALA A 471 17.35 13.66 4.41
C ALA A 471 16.56 12.55 3.71
N LEU A 472 17.05 12.05 2.57
CA LEU A 472 16.43 10.92 1.86
C LEU A 472 16.48 9.64 2.71
N ARG A 473 17.64 9.30 3.27
CA ARG A 473 17.78 8.15 4.16
C ARG A 473 16.78 8.24 5.32
N ASP A 474 16.72 9.38 6.00
CA ASP A 474 15.85 9.57 7.17
C ASP A 474 14.37 9.48 6.78
N ALA A 475 13.98 10.00 5.62
CA ALA A 475 12.62 9.84 5.10
C ALA A 475 12.26 8.38 4.85
N LEU A 476 13.18 7.58 4.27
CA LEU A 476 12.95 6.15 4.03
C LEU A 476 13.00 5.34 5.34
N ALA A 477 13.85 5.71 6.29
CA ALA A 477 13.95 5.06 7.60
C ALA A 477 12.69 5.28 8.46
N LYS A 478 11.97 6.39 8.29
CA LYS A 478 10.65 6.57 8.91
C LYS A 478 9.62 5.53 8.44
N ILE A 479 9.77 5.03 7.22
CA ILE A 479 8.88 4.03 6.63
C ILE A 479 9.28 2.63 7.09
N GLN A 480 10.58 2.33 7.06
CA GLN A 480 11.12 1.06 7.54
C GLN A 480 12.43 1.28 8.32
N PRO A 481 12.39 1.32 9.66
CA PRO A 481 13.52 1.72 10.51
C PRO A 481 14.72 0.77 10.48
N ASP A 482 14.50 -0.53 10.29
CA ASP A 482 15.51 -1.57 10.46
C ASP A 482 16.36 -1.83 9.19
N LEU A 483 16.18 -1.03 8.14
CA LEU A 483 16.89 -1.24 6.86
C LEU A 483 18.34 -0.78 6.91
N ARG A 484 19.18 -1.57 6.22
CA ARG A 484 20.56 -1.19 5.93
C ARG A 484 20.60 -0.34 4.66
N PHE A 485 21.23 0.82 4.77
CA PHE A 485 21.41 1.76 3.66
C PHE A 485 22.85 1.77 3.18
N PHE A 486 23.01 1.67 1.87
CA PHE A 486 24.28 1.78 1.16
C PHE A 486 24.20 2.90 0.13
N ALA A 487 25.35 3.42 -0.29
CA ALA A 487 25.45 4.38 -1.37
C ALA A 487 26.24 3.76 -2.52
N SER A 488 25.86 4.07 -3.76
CA SER A 488 26.62 3.68 -4.94
C SER A 488 27.04 4.89 -5.78
N GLU A 489 28.19 4.74 -6.41
CA GLU A 489 28.79 5.70 -7.32
C GLU A 489 29.02 5.04 -8.68
N MET A 490 28.62 5.73 -9.74
CA MET A 490 29.04 5.38 -11.10
C MET A 490 30.38 6.08 -11.39
N ARG A 491 31.37 5.30 -11.81
CA ARG A 491 32.71 5.79 -12.15
C ARG A 491 32.97 5.63 -13.64
N PRO A 492 33.63 6.60 -14.29
CA PRO A 492 34.12 6.42 -15.65
C PRO A 492 35.08 5.23 -15.73
N VAL A 493 34.86 4.35 -16.71
CA VAL A 493 35.73 3.19 -16.96
C VAL A 493 36.99 3.61 -17.73
N SER A 494 36.82 4.54 -18.68
CA SER A 494 37.91 5.12 -19.46
C SER A 494 37.69 6.62 -19.61
N LEU A 495 38.80 7.36 -19.68
CA LEU A 495 38.80 8.79 -19.92
C LEU A 495 39.69 9.09 -21.11
N TYR A 496 39.31 10.08 -21.90
CA TYR A 496 40.16 10.62 -22.95
C TYR A 496 41.45 11.18 -22.34
N GLN A 497 42.60 10.71 -22.84
CA GLN A 497 43.91 11.21 -22.46
C GLN A 497 44.36 12.25 -23.50
N GLY A 498 44.05 13.52 -23.26
CA GLY A 498 44.46 14.62 -24.12
C GLY A 498 44.10 15.99 -23.52
N GLU A 499 44.34 17.06 -24.28
CA GLU A 499 43.91 18.39 -23.86
C GLU A 499 42.39 18.45 -23.71
N MET A 500 41.95 19.15 -22.67
CA MET A 500 40.54 19.20 -22.32
C MET A 500 39.78 20.05 -23.35
N PRO A 501 38.75 19.48 -24.01
CA PRO A 501 38.01 20.22 -25.03
C PRO A 501 37.22 21.36 -24.39
N SER A 502 37.06 22.47 -25.11
CA SER A 502 36.25 23.61 -24.68
C SER A 502 34.74 23.32 -24.71
N ARG A 503 34.32 22.36 -25.55
CA ARG A 503 32.95 21.90 -25.70
C ARG A 503 32.88 20.37 -25.76
N ILE A 504 31.90 19.80 -25.07
CA ILE A 504 31.63 18.36 -24.98
C ILE A 504 30.19 18.14 -25.41
N ILE A 505 29.98 17.23 -26.36
CA ILE A 505 28.65 16.75 -26.75
C ILE A 505 28.45 15.39 -26.07
N CYS A 506 27.48 15.32 -25.17
CA CYS A 506 27.12 14.13 -24.42
C CYS A 506 25.90 13.46 -25.05
N LEU A 507 26.11 12.31 -25.68
CA LEU A 507 25.06 11.47 -26.24
C LEU A 507 24.60 10.46 -25.17
N THR A 508 23.30 10.38 -24.89
CA THR A 508 22.78 9.45 -23.88
C THR A 508 21.38 8.96 -24.20
N GLY A 509 21.11 7.68 -23.96
CA GLY A 509 19.80 7.04 -24.07
C GLY A 509 19.43 6.27 -22.81
N VAL A 510 19.76 6.81 -21.63
CA VAL A 510 19.52 6.15 -20.34
C VAL A 510 18.33 6.76 -19.61
N GLY A 511 17.64 5.96 -18.78
CA GLY A 511 16.51 6.42 -17.96
C GLY A 511 16.78 7.53 -16.92
N CYS A 512 18.01 8.07 -16.81
CA CYS A 512 18.36 9.25 -16.02
C CYS A 512 19.46 10.11 -16.68
N PRO A 513 19.14 10.88 -17.74
CA PRO A 513 20.13 11.65 -18.51
C PRO A 513 20.89 12.69 -17.68
N GLU A 514 20.21 13.30 -16.71
CA GLU A 514 20.80 14.28 -15.77
C GLU A 514 21.99 13.68 -14.98
N SER A 515 21.98 12.37 -14.73
CA SER A 515 23.11 11.72 -14.05
C SER A 515 24.38 11.76 -14.90
N VAL A 516 24.25 11.64 -16.23
CA VAL A 516 25.37 11.70 -17.19
C VAL A 516 25.91 13.12 -17.26
N GLU A 517 25.03 14.11 -17.33
CA GLU A 517 25.41 15.52 -17.34
C GLU A 517 26.20 15.90 -16.08
N ARG A 518 25.67 15.56 -14.89
CA ARG A 518 26.35 15.83 -13.60
C ARG A 518 27.68 15.08 -13.50
N MET A 519 27.76 13.86 -14.04
CA MET A 519 29.02 13.12 -14.10
C MET A 519 30.03 13.83 -14.99
N ALA A 520 29.64 14.24 -16.20
CA ALA A 520 30.50 14.95 -17.14
C ALA A 520 31.03 16.26 -16.52
N GLN A 521 30.15 17.06 -15.92
CA GLN A 521 30.54 18.28 -15.20
C GLN A 521 31.60 17.98 -14.13
N ARG A 522 31.39 16.96 -13.30
CA ARG A 522 32.31 16.58 -12.21
C ARG A 522 33.65 16.06 -12.73
N VAL A 523 33.64 15.20 -13.73
CA VAL A 523 34.85 14.53 -14.27
C VAL A 523 35.72 15.53 -15.02
N PHE A 524 35.09 16.44 -15.78
CA PHE A 524 35.81 17.38 -16.61
C PHE A 524 36.07 18.73 -15.92
N ALA A 525 35.46 19.06 -14.78
CA ALA A 525 35.85 20.25 -14.02
C ALA A 525 37.29 20.13 -13.49
N ARG A 526 38.27 20.70 -14.21
CA ARG A 526 39.68 20.78 -13.79
C ARG A 526 40.15 22.24 -13.78
N GLY A 527 40.82 22.65 -12.71
CA GLY A 527 41.45 23.97 -12.61
C GLY A 527 40.50 25.17 -12.67
N GLY A 528 39.23 25.01 -12.24
CA GLY A 528 38.23 26.08 -12.25
C GLY A 528 37.61 26.39 -13.62
N LYS A 529 37.95 25.62 -14.66
CA LYS A 529 37.31 25.70 -15.99
C LYS A 529 36.34 24.54 -16.16
N THR A 530 35.10 24.84 -16.53
CA THR A 530 34.08 23.85 -16.87
C THR A 530 33.87 23.91 -18.38
N PRO A 531 33.92 22.79 -19.10
CA PRO A 531 33.65 22.80 -20.52
C PRO A 531 32.16 23.09 -20.77
N GLU A 532 31.84 23.65 -21.93
CA GLU A 532 30.45 23.73 -22.38
C GLU A 532 29.95 22.31 -22.64
N ILE A 533 28.90 21.86 -21.93
CA ILE A 533 28.33 20.52 -22.09
C ILE A 533 26.99 20.65 -22.80
N GLU A 534 26.88 20.03 -23.96
CA GLU A 534 25.64 19.91 -24.72
C GLU A 534 25.10 18.49 -24.60
N MET A 535 23.86 18.36 -24.13
CA MET A 535 23.21 17.07 -23.96
C MET A 535 22.36 16.72 -25.19
N CYS A 536 22.66 15.59 -25.82
CA CYS A 536 21.85 14.96 -26.85
C CYS A 536 21.18 13.71 -26.25
N VAL A 537 19.93 13.87 -25.82
CA VAL A 537 19.16 12.83 -25.12
C VAL A 537 18.25 12.08 -26.09
N PHE A 538 18.40 10.76 -26.12
CA PHE A 538 17.54 9.83 -26.85
C PHE A 538 16.61 9.10 -25.88
N GLY A 539 15.57 8.46 -26.43
CA GLY A 539 14.70 7.58 -25.65
C GLY A 539 15.48 6.40 -25.05
N ASP A 540 14.97 5.84 -23.96
CA ASP A 540 15.52 4.63 -23.35
C ASP A 540 15.55 3.50 -24.40
N HIS A 541 16.63 2.72 -24.46
CA HIS A 541 16.88 1.68 -25.48
C HIS A 541 16.93 2.17 -26.94
N HIS A 542 17.42 3.39 -27.18
CA HIS A 542 17.65 3.88 -28.55
C HIS A 542 18.73 3.04 -29.26
N ALA A 543 18.52 2.71 -30.54
CA ALA A 543 19.40 1.85 -31.35
C ALA A 543 20.82 2.39 -31.63
N CYS A 544 21.18 3.53 -31.04
CA CYS A 544 22.52 4.13 -31.12
C CYS A 544 23.26 4.11 -29.77
N GLY A 545 22.64 3.54 -28.74
CA GLY A 545 23.20 3.35 -27.40
C GLY A 545 23.92 2.04 -27.24
#